data_AF-A0A7J6X9S8-F1
#
_entry.id   AF-A0A7J6X9S8-F1
#
_cell.length_a   1.000
_cell.length_b   1.000
_cell.length_c   1.000
_cell.angle_alpha   90.00
_cell.angle_beta   90.00
_cell.angle_gamma   90.00
#
_symmetry.space_group_name_H-M   'P 1'
#
loop_
_entity.id
_entity.type
_entity.pdbx_description
1 polymer ?
#
loop_
_entity_poly.entity_id
_entity_poly.type
_entity_poly.pdbx_seq_one_letter_code
_entity_poly.pdbx_strand_id
1 'polypeptide(L)'
;MEIDFCRYTSEKSLKAFWAFRRLGYLQVEMKKWSEAVQSLLNAIRRYPTCADLWEVLGLAYQRLGVPTAALKSKGIEHFRLAVEVAPQNASTNFRLAAGFLGLSKECVNSGAFGWGASLLEEASSVAKAMLD
;
A
#
# COMPACT_ATOMS: atom_id res chain seq x y z
N MET A 1 -0.30 -6.55 24.82
CA MET A 1 -1.52 -7.36 25.07
C MET A 1 -2.29 -7.63 23.78
N GLU A 2 -2.83 -6.62 23.08
CA GLU A 2 -3.57 -6.85 21.81
C GLU A 2 -2.67 -7.36 20.68
N ILE A 3 -1.49 -6.76 20.48
CA ILE A 3 -0.55 -7.21 19.44
C ILE A 3 -0.03 -8.65 19.67
N ASP A 4 0.21 -9.02 20.93
CA ASP A 4 0.69 -10.34 21.31
C ASP A 4 -0.39 -11.39 21.11
N PHE A 5 -1.64 -11.03 21.41
CA PHE A 5 -2.80 -11.87 21.12
C PHE A 5 -3.00 -12.09 19.61
N CYS A 6 -2.92 -11.04 18.80
CA CYS A 6 -3.00 -11.16 17.34
C CYS A 6 -1.83 -11.98 16.76
N ARG A 7 -0.62 -11.82 17.30
CA ARG A 7 0.53 -12.63 16.90
C ARG A 7 0.32 -14.10 17.24
N TYR A 8 0.00 -14.39 18.49
CA TYR A 8 -0.27 -15.75 18.96
C TYR A 8 -1.35 -16.45 18.14
N THR A 9 -2.47 -15.77 17.89
CA THR A 9 -3.58 -16.33 17.10
C THR A 9 -3.19 -16.56 15.64
N SER A 10 -2.41 -15.65 15.04
CA SER A 10 -1.92 -15.79 13.66
C SER A 10 -0.92 -16.95 13.48
N GLU A 11 -0.10 -17.23 14.50
CA GLU A 11 0.86 -18.35 14.49
C GLU A 11 0.15 -19.71 14.63
N LYS A 12 -0.94 -19.76 15.42
CA LYS A 12 -1.70 -20.99 15.65
C LYS A 12 -2.65 -21.35 14.52
N SER A 13 -3.09 -20.38 13.72
CA SER A 13 -4.04 -20.63 12.65
C SER A 13 -3.82 -19.72 11.45
N LEU A 14 -3.38 -20.31 10.34
CA LEU A 14 -3.33 -19.66 9.03
C LEU A 14 -4.72 -19.29 8.48
N LYS A 15 -5.80 -19.71 9.15
CA LYS A 15 -7.18 -19.31 8.84
C LYS A 15 -7.61 -18.04 9.59
N ALA A 16 -6.85 -17.59 10.59
CA ALA A 16 -7.14 -16.38 11.35
C ALA A 16 -6.72 -15.10 10.58
N PHE A 17 -7.31 -14.88 9.40
CA PHE A 17 -6.99 -13.72 8.55
C PHE A 17 -7.26 -12.38 9.27
N TRP A 18 -8.30 -12.32 10.12
CA TRP A 18 -8.63 -11.16 10.92
C TRP A 18 -7.48 -10.78 11.88
N ALA A 19 -6.75 -11.79 12.40
CA ALA A 19 -5.61 -11.59 13.28
C ALA A 19 -4.42 -11.04 12.49
N PHE A 20 -4.14 -11.58 11.30
CA PHE A 20 -3.12 -11.02 10.39
C PHE A 20 -3.44 -9.59 9.98
N ARG A 21 -4.71 -9.30 9.65
CA ARG A 21 -5.19 -7.95 9.33
C ARG A 21 -4.96 -7.00 10.50
N ARG A 22 -5.42 -7.35 11.70
CA ARG A 22 -5.27 -6.51 12.89
C ARG A 22 -3.81 -6.31 13.27
N LEU A 23 -3.01 -7.38 13.21
CA LEU A 23 -1.57 -7.34 13.45
C LEU A 23 -0.85 -6.41 12.46
N GLY A 24 -1.20 -6.48 11.17
CA GLY A 24 -0.64 -5.61 10.14
C GLY A 24 -0.92 -4.12 10.40
N TYR A 25 -2.15 -3.76 10.79
CA TYR A 25 -2.48 -2.38 11.16
C TYR A 25 -1.70 -1.90 12.39
N LEU A 26 -1.65 -2.71 13.45
CA LEU A 26 -0.89 -2.36 14.65
C LEU A 26 0.61 -2.21 14.36
N GLN A 27 1.17 -3.03 13.47
CA GLN A 27 2.56 -2.92 13.04
C GLN A 27 2.82 -1.64 12.23
N VAL A 28 1.87 -1.22 11.38
CA VAL A 28 1.92 0.08 10.67
C VAL A 28 1.91 1.25 11.65
N GLU A 29 1.04 1.23 12.66
CA GLU A 29 1.00 2.25 13.72
C GLU A 29 2.32 2.32 14.49
N MET A 30 2.94 1.16 14.74
CA MET A 30 4.26 1.04 15.37
C MET A 30 5.44 1.32 14.42
N LYS A 31 5.18 1.68 13.16
CA LYS A 31 6.21 1.88 12.11
C LYS A 31 7.11 0.66 11.86
N LYS A 32 6.62 -0.53 12.18
CA LYS A 32 7.27 -1.82 11.92
C LYS A 32 6.92 -2.30 10.51
N TRP A 33 7.43 -1.57 9.52
CA TRP A 33 7.01 -1.72 8.12
C TRP A 33 7.30 -3.11 7.54
N SER A 34 8.45 -3.71 7.89
CA SER A 34 8.83 -5.04 7.44
C SER A 34 7.86 -6.12 7.91
N GLU A 35 7.53 -6.10 9.21
CA GLU A 35 6.62 -7.06 9.80
C GLU A 35 5.18 -6.81 9.33
N ALA A 36 4.79 -5.54 9.16
CA ALA A 36 3.49 -5.17 8.60
C ALA A 36 3.29 -5.78 7.21
N VAL A 37 4.28 -5.66 6.32
CA VAL A 37 4.24 -6.26 4.97
C VAL A 37 3.95 -7.76 5.04
N GLN A 38 4.64 -8.49 5.91
CA GLN A 38 4.45 -9.94 6.05
C GLN A 38 3.04 -10.29 6.54
N SER A 39 2.56 -9.59 7.59
CA SER A 39 1.22 -9.81 8.13
C SER A 39 0.12 -9.50 7.10
N LEU A 40 0.26 -8.40 6.36
CA LEU A 40 -0.71 -7.96 5.35
C LEU A 40 -0.75 -8.92 4.15
N LEU A 41 0.40 -9.40 3.67
CA LEU A 41 0.45 -10.41 2.60
C LEU A 41 -0.26 -11.70 3.01
N ASN A 42 -0.11 -12.14 4.26
CA ASN A 42 -0.83 -13.31 4.77
C ASN A 42 -2.34 -13.09 4.85
N ALA A 43 -2.80 -11.89 5.21
CA ALA A 43 -4.22 -11.53 5.21
C ALA A 43 -4.80 -11.53 3.78
N ILE A 44 -4.09 -10.89 2.83
CA ILE A 44 -4.51 -10.74 1.43
C ILE A 44 -4.64 -12.09 0.71
N ARG A 45 -3.74 -13.04 0.98
CA ARG A 45 -3.82 -14.42 0.43
C ARG A 45 -5.16 -15.10 0.69
N ARG A 46 -5.88 -14.69 1.74
CA ARG A 46 -7.19 -15.23 2.10
C ARG A 46 -8.34 -14.31 1.71
N TYR A 47 -8.11 -12.99 1.73
CA TYR A 47 -9.15 -12.00 1.46
C TYR A 47 -8.64 -10.91 0.49
N PRO A 48 -8.45 -11.25 -0.80
CA PRO A 48 -7.90 -10.31 -1.78
C PRO A 48 -8.89 -9.21 -2.17
N THR A 49 -10.16 -9.33 -1.80
CA THR A 49 -11.25 -8.39 -2.13
C THR A 49 -11.36 -7.22 -1.15
N CYS A 50 -10.47 -7.10 -0.16
CA CYS A 50 -10.47 -5.96 0.76
C CYS A 50 -9.45 -4.91 0.28
N ALA A 51 -9.96 -3.81 -0.27
CA ALA A 51 -9.14 -2.71 -0.76
C ALA A 51 -8.25 -2.07 0.32
N ASP A 52 -8.75 -1.98 1.57
CA ASP A 52 -7.97 -1.42 2.69
C ASP A 52 -6.67 -2.19 2.94
N LEU A 53 -6.66 -3.52 2.74
CA LEU A 53 -5.46 -4.32 2.93
C LEU A 53 -4.39 -3.97 1.90
N TRP A 54 -4.79 -3.78 0.64
CA TRP A 54 -3.90 -3.36 -0.44
C TRP A 54 -3.40 -1.93 -0.23
N GLU A 55 -4.26 -1.03 0.25
CA GLU A 55 -3.87 0.33 0.63
C GLU A 55 -2.78 0.32 1.71
N VAL A 56 -3.00 -0.43 2.78
CA VAL A 56 -2.07 -0.45 3.91
C VAL A 56 -0.75 -1.13 3.52
N LEU A 57 -0.81 -2.13 2.64
CA LEU A 57 0.38 -2.78 2.10
C LEU A 57 1.19 -1.81 1.23
N GLY A 58 0.54 -1.04 0.36
CA GLY A 58 1.18 -0.01 -0.46
C GLY A 58 1.87 1.05 0.40
N LEU A 59 1.20 1.52 1.45
CA LEU A 59 1.77 2.43 2.44
C LEU A 59 2.98 1.83 3.15
N ALA A 60 2.88 0.56 3.58
CA ALA A 60 3.97 -0.12 4.27
C ALA A 60 5.21 -0.24 3.36
N TYR A 61 5.04 -0.55 2.06
CA TYR A 61 6.15 -0.59 1.10
C TYR A 61 6.78 0.78 0.85
N GLN A 62 5.99 1.85 0.75
CA GLN A 62 6.54 3.21 0.58
C GLN A 62 7.34 3.68 1.80
N ARG A 63 7.02 3.17 2.99
CA ARG A 63 7.70 3.50 4.25
C ARG A 63 8.77 2.47 4.64
N LEU A 64 8.90 1.38 3.87
CA LEU A 64 9.84 0.30 4.15
C LEU A 64 11.28 0.78 3.89
N GLY A 65 12.10 0.80 4.94
CA GLY A 65 13.53 1.09 4.82
C GLY A 65 13.84 2.45 4.19
N VAL A 66 14.94 2.52 3.45
CA VAL A 66 15.27 3.70 2.63
C VAL A 66 14.34 3.68 1.42
N PRO A 67 13.54 4.73 1.19
CA PRO A 67 12.55 4.75 0.11
C PRO A 67 13.28 4.81 -1.23
N THR A 68 13.55 3.66 -1.82
CA THR A 68 14.10 3.55 -3.17
C THR A 68 12.98 3.63 -4.20
N ALA A 69 13.30 4.05 -5.42
CA ALA A 69 12.36 4.05 -6.54
C ALA A 69 11.65 2.69 -6.73
N ALA A 70 12.37 1.57 -6.52
CA ALA A 70 11.80 0.23 -6.62
C ALA A 70 10.71 -0.04 -5.57
N LEU A 71 10.94 0.33 -4.31
CA LEU A 71 9.97 0.16 -3.23
C LEU A 71 8.76 1.07 -3.40
N LYS A 72 8.97 2.29 -3.89
CA LYS A 72 7.88 3.21 -4.25
C LYS A 72 7.03 2.66 -5.39
N SER A 73 7.65 2.14 -6.45
CA SER A 73 6.96 1.49 -7.56
C SER A 73 6.12 0.32 -7.08
N LYS A 74 6.67 -0.53 -6.20
CA LYS A 74 5.93 -1.64 -5.61
C LYS A 74 4.74 -1.17 -4.75
N GLY A 75 4.91 -0.08 -4.01
CA GLY A 75 3.79 0.54 -3.28
C GLY A 75 2.67 1.02 -4.21
N ILE A 76 3.03 1.63 -5.34
CA ILE A 76 2.10 2.08 -6.38
C ILE A 76 1.34 0.90 -7.00
N GLU A 77 2.01 -0.21 -7.30
CA GLU A 77 1.36 -1.43 -7.81
C GLU A 77 0.28 -1.94 -6.84
N HIS A 78 0.55 -1.93 -5.54
CA HIS A 78 -0.45 -2.32 -4.54
C HIS A 78 -1.60 -1.31 -4.43
N PHE A 79 -1.35 -0.01 -4.61
CA PHE A 79 -2.43 0.97 -4.72
C PHE A 79 -3.29 0.77 -5.97
N ARG A 80 -2.70 0.40 -7.11
CA ARG A 80 -3.47 0.05 -8.32
C ARG A 80 -4.40 -1.12 -8.05
N LEU A 81 -3.91 -2.18 -7.40
CA LEU A 81 -4.77 -3.30 -6.97
C LEU A 81 -5.88 -2.86 -6.01
N ALA A 82 -5.61 -1.92 -5.10
CA ALA A 82 -6.63 -1.37 -4.22
C ALA A 82 -7.75 -0.64 -5.00
N VAL A 83 -7.39 0.10 -6.04
CA VAL A 83 -8.34 0.78 -6.94
C VAL A 83 -9.11 -0.22 -7.80
N GLU A 84 -8.47 -1.29 -8.31
CA GLU A 84 -9.17 -2.35 -9.06
C GLU A 84 -10.23 -3.05 -8.21
N VAL A 85 -9.93 -3.28 -6.92
CA VAL A 85 -10.86 -3.91 -5.98
C VAL A 85 -12.00 -2.95 -5.57
N ALA A 86 -11.71 -1.66 -5.42
CA ALA A 86 -12.68 -0.64 -5.02
C ALA A 86 -12.49 0.66 -5.83
N PRO A 87 -12.99 0.72 -7.08
CA PRO A 87 -12.70 1.83 -7.99
C PRO A 87 -13.37 3.14 -7.55
N GLN A 88 -14.50 3.07 -6.85
CA GLN A 88 -15.22 4.23 -6.33
C GLN A 88 -14.73 4.69 -4.94
N ASN A 89 -13.70 4.04 -4.38
CA ASN A 89 -13.17 4.45 -3.09
C ASN A 89 -12.22 5.63 -3.28
N ALA A 90 -12.61 6.81 -2.77
CA ALA A 90 -11.79 8.01 -2.87
C ALA A 90 -10.42 7.86 -2.17
N SER A 91 -10.34 7.08 -1.09
CA SER A 91 -9.09 6.83 -0.34
C SER A 91 -8.06 6.11 -1.21
N THR A 92 -8.47 5.05 -1.92
CA THR A 92 -7.56 4.23 -2.74
C THR A 92 -7.04 5.02 -3.93
N ASN A 93 -7.91 5.78 -4.59
CA ASN A 93 -7.52 6.68 -5.66
C ASN A 93 -6.54 7.76 -5.15
N PHE A 94 -6.81 8.35 -3.98
CA PHE A 94 -5.95 9.39 -3.41
C PHE A 94 -4.56 8.85 -3.10
N ARG A 95 -4.49 7.63 -2.54
CA ARG A 95 -3.24 6.94 -2.25
C ARG A 95 -2.44 6.62 -3.51
N LEU A 96 -3.11 6.18 -4.57
CA LEU A 96 -2.49 5.93 -5.86
C LEU A 96 -1.89 7.22 -6.45
N ALA A 97 -2.68 8.30 -6.50
CA ALA A 97 -2.22 9.61 -6.98
C ALA A 97 -1.03 10.14 -6.15
N ALA A 98 -1.11 10.05 -4.82
CA ALA A 98 -0.01 10.43 -3.92
C ALA A 98 1.25 9.59 -4.17
N GLY A 99 1.11 8.31 -4.50
CA GLY A 99 2.22 7.44 -4.87
C GLY A 99 2.93 7.90 -6.14
N PHE A 100 2.18 8.21 -7.20
CA PHE A 100 2.74 8.75 -8.44
C PHE A 100 3.46 10.07 -8.23
N LEU A 101 2.87 11.00 -7.48
CA LEU A 101 3.51 12.28 -7.14
C LEU A 101 4.84 12.07 -6.39
N GLY A 102 4.85 11.13 -5.43
CA GLY A 102 6.03 10.80 -4.63
C GLY A 102 7.18 10.17 -5.43
N LEU A 103 6.85 9.38 -6.47
CA LEU A 103 7.84 8.78 -7.37
C LEU A 103 8.31 9.80 -8.43
N SER A 104 7.39 10.56 -9.02
CA SER A 104 7.71 11.61 -9.99
C SER A 104 8.70 12.62 -9.43
N LYS A 105 8.51 13.07 -8.18
CA LYS A 105 9.45 13.96 -7.48
C LYS A 105 10.88 13.38 -7.43
N GLU A 106 11.00 12.07 -7.27
CA GLU A 106 12.30 11.40 -7.23
C GLU A 106 12.90 11.23 -8.63
N CYS A 107 12.08 10.95 -9.64
CA CYS A 107 12.50 10.94 -11.04
C CYS A 107 13.06 12.31 -11.47
N VAL A 108 12.42 13.40 -11.04
CA VAL A 108 12.92 14.76 -11.29
C VAL A 108 14.28 14.98 -10.62
N ASN A 109 14.45 14.54 -9.38
CA ASN A 109 15.72 14.64 -8.66
C ASN A 109 16.83 13.78 -9.28
N SER A 110 16.49 12.67 -9.92
CA SER A 110 17.46 11.79 -10.61
C SER A 110 17.71 12.15 -12.08
N GLY A 111 17.05 13.20 -12.60
CA GLY A 111 17.15 13.63 -13.99
C GLY A 111 16.31 12.82 -14.99
N ALA A 112 15.49 11.88 -14.52
CA ALA A 112 14.56 11.08 -15.31
C ALA A 112 13.25 11.84 -15.60
N PHE A 113 13.36 13.04 -16.20
CA PHE A 113 12.22 13.95 -16.39
C PHE A 113 11.08 13.35 -17.23
N GLY A 114 11.40 12.60 -18.28
CA GLY A 114 10.39 11.97 -19.14
C GLY A 114 9.51 10.98 -18.37
N TRP A 115 10.12 10.12 -17.56
CA TRP A 115 9.36 9.19 -16.72
C TRP A 115 8.59 9.92 -15.63
N GLY A 116 9.19 10.96 -15.03
CA GLY A 116 8.51 11.83 -14.07
C GLY A 116 7.25 12.48 -14.64
N ALA A 117 7.27 12.92 -15.90
CA ALA A 117 6.11 13.50 -16.58
C ALA A 117 4.99 12.47 -16.79
N SER A 118 5.30 11.26 -17.28
CA SER A 118 4.30 10.19 -17.45
C SER A 118 3.62 9.83 -16.13
N LEU A 119 4.35 9.80 -15.02
CA LEU A 119 3.77 9.54 -13.69
C LEU A 119 2.81 10.67 -13.26
N LEU A 120 3.09 11.93 -13.61
CA LEU A 120 2.18 13.05 -13.32
C LEU A 120 0.91 12.98 -14.17
N GLU A 121 1.01 12.54 -15.42
CA GLU A 121 -0.15 12.30 -16.28
C GLU A 121 -1.05 11.20 -15.70
N GLU A 122 -0.46 10.10 -15.22
CA GLU A 122 -1.20 9.05 -14.52
C GLU A 122 -1.88 9.56 -13.24
N ALA A 123 -1.17 10.36 -12.43
CA ALA A 123 -1.74 10.98 -11.23
C ALA A 123 -2.94 11.89 -11.56
N SER A 124 -2.81 12.68 -12.63
CA SER A 124 -3.87 13.57 -13.12
C SER A 124 -5.09 12.78 -13.61
N SER A 125 -4.85 11.69 -14.34
CA SER A 125 -5.92 10.77 -14.80
C SER A 125 -6.69 10.17 -13.62
N VAL A 126 -5.98 9.65 -12.62
CA VAL A 126 -6.59 9.11 -11.40
C VAL A 126 -7.38 10.17 -10.64
N ALA A 127 -6.86 11.40 -10.54
CA ALA A 127 -7.56 12.50 -9.88
C ALA A 127 -8.84 12.90 -10.62
N LYS A 128 -8.83 12.92 -11.96
CA LYS A 128 -10.03 13.20 -12.77
C LYS A 128 -11.10 12.13 -12.59
N ALA A 129 -10.68 10.85 -12.56
CA ALA A 129 -11.60 9.73 -12.32
C ALA A 129 -12.29 9.77 -10.94
N MET A 130 -11.82 10.60 -9.99
CA MET A 130 -12.52 10.83 -8.71
C MET A 130 -13.65 11.87 -8.80
N LEU A 131 -13.64 12.70 -9.85
CA LEU A 131 -14.56 13.83 -10.01
C LEU A 131 -15.79 13.50 -10.87
N ASP A 132 -15.73 12.39 -11.60
CA ASP A 132 -16.80 11.85 -12.46
C ASP A 132 -17.69 10.85 -11.69
#